data_AF-A0A8T6XPE8-F1
#
_entry.id   AF-A0A8T6XPE8-F1
#
_cell.length_a   1.000
_cell.length_b   1.000
_cell.length_c   1.000
_cell.angle_alpha   90.00
_cell.angle_beta   90.00
_cell.angle_gamma   90.00
#
_symmetry.space_group_name_H-M   'P 1'
#
loop_
_entity.id
_entity.type
_entity.pdbx_description
1 polymer ?
#
loop_
_entity_poly.entity_id
_entity_poly.type
_entity_poly.pdbx_seq_one_letter_code
_entity_poly.pdbx_strand_id
1 'polypeptide(L)' 'YDVSDYYAIDPVFGNMSDFETLMQEAHRRGMKVLLDLALNHTSDQHA' A
#
# COMPACT_ATOMS: atom_id res chain seq x y z
N TYR A 1 1.73 -2.19 11.45
CA TYR A 1 0.26 -2.33 11.48
C TYR A 1 -0.45 -1.14 12.09
N ASP A 2 0.27 -0.17 12.67
CA ASP A 2 -0.29 1.13 13.05
C ASP A 2 -0.44 2.02 11.80
N VAL A 3 -1.59 1.96 11.12
CA VAL A 3 -1.81 2.63 9.83
C VAL A 3 -2.50 3.97 10.05
N SER A 4 -1.87 5.07 9.59
CA SER A 4 -2.41 6.43 9.68
C SER A 4 -3.06 6.92 8.38
N ASP A 5 -2.81 6.26 7.24
CA ASP A 5 -3.49 6.53 5.96
C ASP A 5 -3.53 5.24 5.12
N TYR A 6 -4.73 4.78 4.76
CA TYR A 6 -4.93 3.58 3.95
C TYR A 6 -4.84 3.83 2.43
N TYR A 7 -4.73 5.09 2.02
CA TYR A 7 -4.75 5.51 0.61
C TYR A 7 -3.40 6.02 0.12
N ALA A 8 -2.41 6.13 0.99
CA ALA A 8 -1.07 6.60 0.65
C ALA A 8 -0.01 5.52 0.85
N ILE A 9 1.05 5.62 0.05
CA ILE A 9 2.28 4.86 0.26
C ILE A 9 3.15 5.67 1.22
N ASP A 10 3.73 5.00 2.21
CA ASP A 10 4.71 5.63 3.11
C ASP A 10 5.87 6.19 2.26
N PRO A 11 6.23 7.49 2.43
CA PRO A 11 7.30 8.13 1.67
C PRO A 11 8.65 7.41 1.71
N VAL A 12 8.92 6.59 2.73
CA VAL A 12 10.13 5.75 2.81
C VAL A 12 10.15 4.68 1.71
N PHE A 13 8.98 4.20 1.27
CA PHE A 13 8.84 3.19 0.22
C PHE A 13 8.54 3.77 -1.17
N GLY A 14 8.21 5.06 -1.26
CA GLY A 14 7.95 5.76 -2.51
C GLY A 14 6.60 6.48 -2.48
N ASN A 15 5.94 6.53 -3.63
CA ASN A 15 4.65 7.18 -3.79
C ASN A 15 3.66 6.27 -4.57
N MET A 16 2.43 6.77 -4.78
CA MET A 16 1.40 6.01 -5.47
C MET A 16 1.77 5.65 -6.92
N SER A 17 2.50 6.49 -7.65
CA SER A 17 2.96 6.18 -9.01
C SER A 17 3.99 5.04 -9.04
N ASP A 18 4.84 4.96 -8.02
CA ASP A 18 5.77 3.84 -7.87
C ASP A 18 5.00 2.54 -7.61
N PHE A 19 3.95 2.60 -6.77
CA PHE A 19 3.06 1.47 -6.52
C PHE A 19 2.28 1.03 -7.76
N GLU A 20 1.76 1.97 -8.55
CA GLU A 20 1.12 1.69 -9.84
C GLU A 20 2.06 0.97 -10.81
N THR A 21 3.31 1.44 -10.89
CA THR A 21 4.36 0.82 -11.71
C THR A 21 4.65 -0.62 -11.25
N LEU A 22 4.76 -0.83 -9.94
CA LEU A 22 4.91 -2.16 -9.35
C LEU A 22 3.74 -3.08 -9.73
N MET A 23 2.51 -2.60 -9.60
CA MET A 23 1.31 -3.37 -9.92
C MET A 23 1.25 -3.77 -11.41
N GLN A 24 1.55 -2.83 -12.31
CA GLN A 24 1.61 -3.09 -13.75
C GLN A 24 2.64 -4.16 -14.09
N GLU A 25 3.86 -4.01 -13.56
CA GLU A 25 4.96 -4.94 -13.81
C GLU A 25 4.71 -6.31 -13.18
N ALA A 26 4.09 -6.39 -12.00
CA ALA A 26 3.72 -7.66 -11.38
C ALA A 26 2.68 -8.41 -12.24
N HIS A 27 1.63 -7.72 -12.66
CA HIS A 27 0.58 -8.31 -13.50
C HIS A 27 1.11 -8.74 -14.87
N ARG A 28 2.02 -7.98 -15.49
CA ARG A 28 2.66 -8.34 -16.75
C ARG A 28 3.41 -9.68 -16.67
N ARG A 29 3.92 -10.03 -15.48
CA ARG A 29 4.60 -11.29 -15.19
C ARG A 29 3.65 -12.42 -14.74
N GLY A 30 2.34 -12.19 -14.79
CA GLY A 30 1.33 -13.15 -14.33
C GLY A 30 1.27 -13.30 -12.81
N MET A 31 1.91 -12.41 -12.05
CA MET A 31 1.89 -12.45 -10.59
C MET A 31 0.61 -11.81 -10.06
N LYS A 32 0.18 -12.25 -8.87
CA LYS A 32 -0.88 -11.62 -8.10
C LYS A 32 -0.26 -10.98 -6.87
N VAL A 33 -0.67 -9.75 -6.56
CA VAL A 33 -0.23 -9.01 -5.39
C VAL A 33 -1.37 -9.05 -4.37
N LEU A 34 -1.04 -9.48 -3.15
CA LEU A 34 -1.95 -9.45 -2.02
C LEU A 34 -1.49 -8.34 -1.08
N LEU A 35 -2.41 -7.46 -0.71
CA LEU A 35 -2.17 -6.43 0.28
C LEU A 35 -2.78 -6.85 1.61
N ASP A 36 -2.09 -6.52 2.70
CA ASP A 36 -2.61 -6.72 4.04
C ASP A 36 -3.37 -5.47 4.50
N LEU A 37 -4.51 -5.66 5.14
CA LEU A 37 -5.39 -4.59 5.58
C LEU A 37 -5.73 -4.79 7.06
N ALA A 38 -5.14 -3.94 7.92
CA ALA A 38 -5.45 -3.92 9.34
C ALA A 38 -6.84 -3.30 9.57
N LEU A 39 -7.86 -4.14 9.72
CA LEU A 39 -9.25 -3.71 9.94
C LEU A 39 -9.63 -3.55 11.41
N ASN A 40 -8.86 -4.14 12.32
CA ASN A 40 -9.20 -4.17 13.75
C ASN A 40 -8.84 -2.87 14.49
N HIS A 41 -7.91 -2.07 13.95
CA HIS A 41 -7.45 -0.81 14.53
C HIS A 41 -6.80 0.09 13.47
N THR A 42 -6.80 1.39 13.75
CA THR A 42 -6.08 2.44 13.01
C THR A 42 -5.11 3.14 13.97
N SER A 43 -4.15 3.89 13.43
CA SER A 43 -3.26 4.74 14.23
C SER A 43 -4.01 5.86 14.92
N ASP A 44 -3.49 6.32 16.05
CA ASP A 44 -3.95 7.53 16.74
C ASP A 44 -3.69 8.81 15.94
N GLN A 45 -2.84 8.71 14.91
CA GLN A 45 -2.57 9.76 13.92
C GLN A 45 -3.48 9.69 12.68
N HIS A 46 -4.39 8.72 12.62
CA HIS A 46 -5.39 8.63 11.54
C HIS A 46 -6.47 9.72 11.71
N ALA A 47 -6.83 10.40 10.62
CA ALA A 47 -7.77 11.54 10.61
C ALA A 47 -9.22 11.12 10.29
#